data_AF-A0A7R8VX62-F1
#
_entry.id   AF-A0A7R8VX62-F1
#
_cell.length_a   1.000
_cell.length_b   1.000
_cell.length_c   1.000
_cell.angle_alpha   90.00
_cell.angle_beta   90.00
_cell.angle_gamma   90.00
#
_symmetry.space_group_name_H-M   'P 1'
#
loop_
_entity.id
_entity.type
_entity.pdbx_description
1 polymer ?
#
loop_
_entity_poly.entity_id
_entity_poly.type
_entity_poly.pdbx_seq_one_letter_code
_entity_poly.pdbx_strand_id
1 'polypeptide(L)'
;MDWTADDLTVVLRAEWPPPMEAPYHWYLPGDEEYVFDQLHFHWGAEDLVGSEHTLNNERFPLEMHVVHHRRDLNNLENASLYLGGIRVVAFFFRVSQMGHCSV
;
A
#
# COMPACT_ATOMS: atom_id res chain seq x y z
N MET A 1 13.85 5.19 6.27
CA MET A 1 12.91 5.35 5.15
C MET A 1 13.75 5.37 3.90
N ASP A 2 13.64 4.31 3.12
CA ASP A 2 14.35 4.16 1.86
C ASP A 2 13.32 4.12 0.73
N TRP A 3 13.62 4.77 -0.39
CA TRP A 3 12.75 4.83 -1.56
C TRP A 3 13.49 4.29 -2.78
N THR A 4 12.91 3.27 -3.40
CA THR A 4 13.36 2.78 -4.70
C THR A 4 12.34 3.24 -5.74
N ALA A 5 12.78 4.06 -6.69
CA ALA A 5 12.07 4.19 -7.96
C ALA A 5 12.54 3.01 -8.83
N ASP A 6 11.69 2.00 -8.99
CA ASP A 6 11.77 1.20 -10.20
C ASP A 6 11.00 1.97 -11.29
N ASP A 7 11.24 1.70 -12.57
CA ASP A 7 10.70 2.50 -13.70
C ASP A 7 9.16 2.50 -13.82
N LEU A 8 8.44 2.06 -12.77
CA LEU A 8 6.99 1.85 -12.72
C LEU A 8 6.33 2.48 -11.49
N THR A 9 6.98 2.56 -10.32
CA THR A 9 6.35 3.11 -9.11
C THR A 9 7.33 3.73 -8.12
N VAL A 10 6.81 4.49 -7.15
CA VAL A 10 7.54 4.91 -5.97
C VAL A 10 7.19 3.96 -4.83
N VAL A 11 8.18 3.21 -4.35
CA VAL A 11 8.01 2.32 -3.20
C VAL A 11 8.59 2.96 -1.94
N LEU A 12 7.78 3.06 -0.89
CA LEU A 12 8.20 3.49 0.44
C LEU A 12 8.30 2.28 1.37
N ARG A 13 9.47 2.07 1.95
CA ARG A 13 9.73 1.04 2.96
C ARG A 13 10.01 1.67 4.32
N ALA A 14 9.46 1.06 5.36
CA ALA A 14 9.76 1.40 6.75
C ALA A 14 10.74 0.39 7.33
N GLU A 15 11.64 0.87 8.18
CA GLU A 15 12.50 0.03 9.00
C GLU A 15 12.11 0.23 10.46
N TRP A 16 12.00 -0.88 11.20
CA TRP A 16 11.60 -0.89 12.59
C TRP A 16 12.79 -1.39 13.43
N PRO A 17 13.66 -0.49 13.92
CA PRO A 17 14.84 -0.90 14.66
C PRO A 17 14.46 -1.44 16.05
N PRO A 18 15.22 -2.43 16.59
CA PRO A 18 15.00 -2.91 17.95
C PRO A 18 15.02 -1.76 18.98
N PRO A 19 14.13 -1.76 19.99
CA PRO A 19 13.19 -2.82 20.37
C PRO A 19 11.81 -2.72 19.70
N MET A 20 11.63 -1.86 18.70
CA MET A 20 10.33 -1.66 18.06
C MET A 20 10.03 -2.81 17.09
N GLU A 21 8.95 -3.55 17.35
CA GLU A 21 8.39 -4.46 16.36
C GLU A 21 7.64 -3.68 15.28
N ALA A 22 7.61 -4.24 14.07
CA ALA A 22 6.81 -3.71 12.99
C ALA A 22 5.32 -3.68 13.37
N PRO A 23 4.57 -2.60 13.04
CA PRO A 23 3.15 -2.55 13.30
C PRO A 23 2.44 -3.64 12.47
N TYR A 24 1.43 -4.25 13.07
CA TYR A 24 0.60 -5.26 12.43
C TYR A 24 -0.88 -5.00 12.70
N HIS A 25 -1.73 -5.59 11.87
CA HIS A 25 -3.17 -5.51 12.02
C HIS A 25 -3.82 -6.90 11.88
N TRP A 26 -4.99 -7.06 12.50
CA TRP A 26 -5.89 -8.19 12.30
C TRP A 26 -7.06 -7.76 11.42
N TYR A 27 -7.65 -8.69 10.66
CA TYR A 27 -8.89 -8.42 9.95
C TYR A 27 -9.79 -9.65 10.00
N LEU A 28 -11.05 -9.40 10.39
CA LEU A 28 -12.07 -10.43 10.54
C LEU A 28 -12.41 -11.09 9.20
N PRO A 29 -12.76 -12.38 9.17
CA PRO A 29 -13.13 -13.23 10.32
C PRO A 29 -11.98 -14.07 10.90
N GLY A 30 -10.71 -13.83 10.53
CA GLY A 30 -9.58 -14.67 10.94
C GLY A 30 -8.72 -14.10 12.06
N ASP A 31 -7.93 -14.98 12.68
CA ASP A 31 -6.94 -14.66 13.74
C ASP A 31 -5.55 -14.33 13.15
N GLU A 32 -5.42 -14.24 11.82
CA GLU A 32 -4.13 -13.99 11.19
C GLU A 32 -3.72 -12.51 11.28
N GLU A 33 -2.49 -12.30 11.73
CA GLU A 33 -1.84 -10.99 11.83
C GLU A 33 -1.07 -10.67 10.54
N TYR A 34 -1.14 -9.42 10.10
CA TYR A 34 -0.47 -8.94 8.90
C TYR A 34 0.43 -7.76 9.22
N VAL A 35 1.71 -7.88 8.86
CA VAL A 35 2.77 -6.91 9.13
C VAL A 35 2.99 -6.04 7.92
N PHE A 36 3.17 -4.73 8.12
CA PHE A 36 3.48 -3.80 7.03
C PHE A 36 4.85 -4.10 6.38
N ASP A 37 4.88 -4.22 5.05
CA ASP A 37 6.12 -4.34 4.26
C ASP A 37 6.49 -3.03 3.56
N GLN A 38 5.56 -2.51 2.77
CA GLN A 38 5.78 -1.36 1.91
C GLN A 38 4.46 -0.72 1.51
N LEU A 39 4.53 0.52 1.06
CA LEU A 39 3.47 1.09 0.25
C LEU A 39 4.01 1.62 -1.08
N HIS A 40 3.17 1.61 -2.10
CA HIS A 40 3.51 2.12 -3.42
C HIS A 40 2.28 2.71 -4.11
N PHE A 41 2.51 3.37 -5.24
CA PHE A 41 1.49 4.16 -5.91
C PHE A 41 1.34 3.78 -7.38
N HIS A 42 0.11 3.87 -7.87
CA HIS A 42 -0.24 3.77 -9.29
C HIS A 42 -0.87 5.09 -9.71
N TRP A 43 -0.36 5.72 -10.77
CA TRP A 43 -0.88 6.98 -11.31
C TRP A 43 -0.89 6.95 -12.83
N GLY A 44 -1.73 7.80 -13.42
CA GLY A 44 -1.83 7.96 -14.86
C GLY A 44 -1.20 9.25 -15.35
N ALA A 45 -1.22 9.44 -16.67
CA ALA A 45 -0.72 10.67 -17.29
C ALA A 45 -1.66 11.88 -17.10
N GLU A 46 -2.92 11.63 -16.73
CA GLU A 46 -3.97 12.66 -16.60
C GLU A 46 -4.79 12.44 -15.33
N ASP A 47 -5.43 13.49 -14.82
CA ASP A 47 -6.14 13.47 -13.54
C ASP A 47 -7.41 12.58 -13.51
N LEU A 48 -7.80 11.99 -14.64
CA LEU A 48 -8.97 11.11 -14.78
C LEU A 48 -8.58 9.63 -14.91
N VAL A 49 -7.28 9.31 -14.89
CA VAL A 49 -6.76 7.94 -15.06
C VAL A 49 -5.61 7.70 -14.08
N GLY A 50 -5.44 6.45 -13.64
CA GLY A 50 -4.28 6.07 -12.82
C GLY A 50 -4.51 4.89 -11.89
N SER A 51 -5.65 4.88 -11.20
CA SER A 51 -6.03 3.76 -10.34
C SER A 51 -6.14 2.47 -11.15
N GLU A 52 -5.68 1.36 -10.59
CA GLU A 52 -5.83 0.03 -11.17
C GLU A 52 -7.28 -0.44 -10.99
N HIS A 53 -7.81 -0.29 -9.78
CA HIS A 53 -9.21 -0.55 -9.47
C HIS A 53 -10.12 0.55 -10.01
N THR A 54 -11.41 0.21 -10.17
CA THR A 54 -12.47 1.15 -10.52
C THR A 54 -13.56 1.12 -9.46
N LEU A 55 -14.19 2.27 -9.23
CA LEU A 55 -15.42 2.36 -8.43
C LEU A 55 -16.53 2.88 -9.34
N ASN A 56 -17.62 2.12 -9.48
CA ASN A 56 -18.71 2.46 -10.40
C ASN A 56 -18.23 2.74 -11.83
N ASN A 57 -17.27 1.96 -12.32
CA ASN A 57 -16.62 2.09 -13.63
C ASN A 57 -15.79 3.38 -13.81
N GLU A 58 -15.57 4.17 -12.75
CA GLU A 58 -14.66 5.33 -12.78
C GLU A 58 -13.26 4.95 -12.29
N ARG A 59 -12.24 5.49 -12.96
CA ARG A 59 -10.86 5.48 -12.49
C ARG A 59 -10.57 6.76 -11.71
N PHE A 60 -9.60 6.68 -10.81
CA PHE A 60 -9.11 7.78 -10.01
C PHE A 60 -7.69 8.16 -10.46
N PRO A 61 -7.24 9.40 -10.25
CA PRO A 61 -5.91 9.84 -10.66
C PRO A 61 -4.75 9.05 -10.03
N LEU A 62 -4.94 8.58 -8.79
CA LEU A 62 -3.90 7.89 -8.03
C LEU A 62 -4.54 6.82 -7.13
N GLU A 63 -3.89 5.68 -7.05
CA GLU A 63 -4.19 4.60 -6.12
C GLU A 63 -2.92 4.24 -5.32
N MET A 64 -3.04 4.14 -4.00
CA MET A 64 -1.95 3.67 -3.13
C MET A 64 -2.27 2.27 -2.64
N HIS A 65 -1.30 1.39 -2.79
CA HIS A 65 -1.32 0.06 -2.21
C HIS A 65 -0.46 0.03 -0.95
N VAL A 66 -1.05 -0.38 0.17
CA VAL A 66 -0.34 -0.69 1.41
C VAL A 66 -0.26 -2.20 1.54
N VAL A 67 0.94 -2.75 1.36
CA VAL A 67 1.19 -4.18 1.26
C VAL A 67 1.63 -4.74 2.60
N HIS A 68 1.02 -5.87 2.97
CA HIS A 68 1.31 -6.58 4.21
C HIS A 68 1.45 -8.08 3.94
N HIS A 69 2.38 -8.72 4.64
CA HIS A 69 2.51 -10.17 4.67
C HIS A 69 1.94 -10.74 5.98
N ARG A 70 1.49 -11.99 5.93
CA ARG A 70 1.02 -12.74 7.10
C ARG A 70 2.19 -13.05 8.01
N ARG A 71 2.11 -12.64 9.28
CA ARG A 71 3.23 -12.60 10.23
C ARG A 71 3.94 -13.96 10.41
N ASP A 72 3.17 -15.05 10.44
CA ASP A 72 3.67 -16.43 10.59
C ASP A 72 4.50 -16.91 9.39
N LEU A 73 4.46 -16.20 8.26
CA LEU A 73 5.22 -16.50 7.05
C LEU A 73 6.55 -15.72 6.98
N ASN A 74 6.88 -14.93 8.01
CA ASN A 74 8.14 -14.20 8.25
C ASN A 74 8.49 -13.06 7.29
N ASN A 75 8.19 -13.16 6.00
CA ASN A 75 8.49 -12.13 5.02
C ASN A 75 7.58 -12.22 3.78
N LEU A 76 7.57 -11.14 2.99
CA LEU A 76 6.77 -11.02 1.78
C LEU A 76 7.08 -12.08 0.71
N GLU A 77 8.35 -12.47 0.55
CA GLU A 77 8.77 -13.47 -0.43
C GLU A 77 8.14 -14.84 -0.14
N ASN A 78 8.28 -15.33 1.09
CA ASN A 78 7.67 -16.59 1.50
C ASN A 78 6.13 -16.48 1.52
N ALA A 79 5.59 -15.36 1.99
CA ALA A 79 4.14 -15.15 2.04
C ALA A 79 3.46 -15.19 0.66
N SER A 80 4.17 -14.78 -0.40
CA SER A 80 3.67 -14.83 -1.79
C SER A 80 3.37 -16.25 -2.29
N LEU A 81 3.90 -17.28 -1.63
CA LEU A 81 3.71 -18.69 -1.98
C LEU A 81 2.41 -19.28 -1.43
N TYR A 82 1.69 -18.56 -0.56
CA TYR A 82 0.52 -19.06 0.14
C TYR A 82 -0.73 -18.24 -0.16
N LEU A 83 -1.85 -18.92 -0.38
CA LEU A 83 -3.14 -18.26 -0.50
C LEU A 83 -3.45 -17.50 0.81
N GLY A 84 -3.74 -16.21 0.68
CA GLY A 84 -3.95 -15.32 1.83
C GLY A 84 -2.68 -14.94 2.57
N GLY A 85 -1.49 -15.26 2.06
CA GLY A 85 -0.22 -14.82 2.65
C GLY A 85 0.01 -13.31 2.52
N ILE A 86 -0.60 -12.66 1.52
CA ILE A 86 -0.47 -11.22 1.28
C ILE A 86 -1.84 -10.55 1.42
N ARG A 87 -1.87 -9.39 2.07
CA ARG A 87 -3.02 -8.48 2.07
C ARG A 87 -2.59 -7.09 1.58
N VAL A 88 -3.40 -6.53 0.69
CA VAL A 88 -3.19 -5.18 0.16
C VAL A 88 -4.40 -4.33 0.53
N VAL A 89 -4.15 -3.19 1.17
CA VAL A 89 -5.18 -2.17 1.40
C VAL A 89 -4.99 -1.08 0.34
N ALA A 90 -6.01 -0.87 -0.48
CA ALA A 90 -6.01 0.13 -1.53
C ALA A 90 -6.71 1.42 -1.09
N PHE A 91 -6.09 2.56 -1.40
CA PHE A 91 -6.64 3.90 -1.17
C PHE A 91 -6.75 4.65 -2.49
N PHE A 92 -7.94 5.17 -2.80
CA PHE A 92 -8.15 6.08 -3.93
C PHE A 92 -7.91 7.53 -3.53
N PHE A 93 -7.30 8.30 -4.42
CA PHE A 93 -7.08 9.74 -4.25
C PHE A 93 -7.78 10.52 -5.35
N ARG A 94 -8.27 11.72 -5.02
CA ARG A 94 -8.78 12.68 -5.99
C ARG A 94 -7.93 13.95 -5.93
N VAL A 95 -7.63 14.54 -7.09
CA VAL A 95 -7.03 15.86 -7.15
C VAL A 95 -8.04 16.87 -6.61
N SER A 96 -7.60 17.73 -5.70
CA SER A 96 -8.41 18.83 -5.18
C SER A 96 -7.68 20.14 -5.41
N GLN A 97 -8.40 21.17 -5.83
CA GLN A 97 -7.87 22.53 -5.86
C GLN A 97 -7.93 23.11 -4.45
N MET A 98 -7.05 22.66 -3.56
CA MET A 98 -6.77 23.44 -2.36
C MET A 98 -5.81 24.55 -2.77
N GLY A 99 -6.36 25.73 -3.04
CA GLY A 99 -5.59 26.97 -3.04
C GLY A 99 -4.82 27.06 -1.74
N HIS A 100 -3.52 27.34 -1.86
CA HIS A 100 -2.56 27.56 -0.79
C HIS A 100 -3.18 28.31 0.42
N CYS A 101 -3.68 27.57 1.41
CA CYS A 101 -4.04 28.15 2.70
C CYS A 101 -2.80 28.07 3.57
N SER A 102 -2.04 29.17 3.57
CA SER A 102 -1.07 29.46 4.62
C SER A 102 -1.84 29.52 5.94
N VAL A 103 -1.62 28.54 6.82
CA VAL A 103 -1.94 28.67 8.25
C VAL A 103 -0.96 29.60 8.94
#